data_AF-A0A531M6F3-F1
#
_entry.id   AF-A0A531M6F3-F1
#
_cell.length_a   1.000
_cell.length_b   1.000
_cell.length_c   1.000
_cell.angle_alpha   90.00
_cell.angle_beta   90.00
_cell.angle_gamma   90.00
#
_symmetry.space_group_name_H-M   'P 1'
#
loop_
_entity.id
_entity.type
_entity.pdbx_description
1 polymer ?
#
loop_
_entity_poly.entity_id
_entity_poly.type
_entity_poly.pdbx_seq_one_letter_code
_entity_poly.pdbx_strand_id
1 'polypeptide(L)' 'VYTTFHHPDTQANVITTDFSDWATNCPEYKVTAVQVGASNGPSEWQRDYNEQAENSRRIAPLQAAE' A
#
# COMPACT_ATOMS: atom_id res chain seq x y z
N VAL A 1 -4.35 -14.99 -11.38
CA VAL A 1 -3.25 -14.00 -11.44
C VAL A 1 -2.33 -14.21 -10.24
N TYR A 2 -1.06 -13.81 -10.32
CA TYR A 2 -0.12 -13.84 -9.19
C TYR A 2 0.61 -12.50 -9.14
N THR A 3 0.84 -11.99 -7.93
CA THR A 3 1.54 -10.71 -7.70
C THR A 3 2.48 -10.85 -6.50
N THR A 4 3.43 -9.93 -6.38
CA THR A 4 4.36 -9.85 -5.25
C THR A 4 4.19 -8.51 -4.53
N PHE A 5 4.46 -8.49 -3.23
CA PHE A 5 4.31 -7.31 -2.36
C PHE A 5 5.64 -6.75 -1.85
N HIS A 6 6.76 -7.11 -2.50
CA HIS A 6 8.10 -6.82 -1.98
C HIS A 6 8.47 -5.33 -2.11
N HIS A 7 7.96 -4.66 -3.13
CA HIS A 7 8.22 -3.25 -3.37
C HIS A 7 7.03 -2.40 -2.89
N PRO A 8 7.25 -1.43 -1.99
CA PRO A 8 6.17 -0.60 -1.46
C PRO A 8 5.52 0.28 -2.52
N ASP A 9 6.22 0.60 -3.62
CA ASP A 9 5.71 1.51 -4.66
C ASP A 9 4.44 1.00 -5.35
N THR A 10 4.19 -0.31 -5.35
CA THR A 10 3.01 -0.93 -5.99
C THR A 10 1.79 -0.98 -5.09
N GLN A 11 1.96 -0.86 -3.76
CA GLN A 11 0.89 -0.92 -2.77
C GLN A 11 -0.05 -2.15 -2.94
N ALA A 12 0.52 -3.32 -3.21
CA ALA A 12 -0.23 -4.53 -3.57
C ALA A 12 -1.35 -4.92 -2.58
N ASN A 13 -1.12 -4.72 -1.27
CA ASN A 13 -2.10 -5.10 -0.24
C ASN A 13 -3.34 -4.20 -0.17
N VAL A 14 -3.41 -3.12 -0.95
CA VAL A 14 -4.63 -2.32 -1.12
C VAL A 14 -5.73 -3.10 -1.83
N ILE A 15 -5.34 -4.08 -2.65
CA ILE A 15 -6.27 -4.96 -3.36
C ILE A 15 -6.76 -6.09 -2.45
N THR A 16 -5.99 -6.48 -1.43
CA THR A 16 -6.38 -7.52 -0.47
C THR A 16 -7.64 -7.11 0.29
N THR A 17 -8.58 -8.06 0.49
CA THR A 17 -9.81 -7.83 1.24
C THR A 17 -9.60 -7.91 2.75
N ASP A 18 -10.63 -7.58 3.51
CA ASP A 18 -10.69 -7.71 4.97
C ASP A 18 -11.11 -9.10 5.45
N PHE A 19 -11.33 -10.06 4.54
CA PHE A 19 -11.65 -11.44 4.91
C PHE A 19 -10.48 -12.13 5.59
N SER A 20 -10.81 -12.96 6.58
CA SER A 20 -9.83 -13.67 7.39
C SER A 20 -10.37 -15.00 7.89
N ASP A 21 -9.45 -15.89 8.26
CA ASP A 21 -9.77 -17.13 8.96
C ASP A 21 -10.48 -16.84 10.30
N TRP A 22 -11.51 -17.62 10.61
CA TRP A 22 -12.37 -17.41 11.77
C TRP A 22 -11.69 -17.72 13.11
N ALA A 23 -10.66 -18.57 13.11
CA ALA A 23 -10.00 -19.00 14.34
C ALA A 23 -8.85 -18.07 14.73
N THR A 24 -8.12 -17.55 13.75
CA THR A 24 -6.86 -16.82 13.97
C THR A 24 -6.88 -15.38 13.49
N ASN A 25 -7.92 -14.96 12.76
CA ASN A 25 -7.93 -13.72 11.98
C ASN A 25 -6.75 -13.61 11.00
N CYS A 26 -6.17 -14.74 10.55
CA CYS A 26 -5.16 -14.74 9.50
C CYS A 26 -5.79 -14.23 8.19
N PRO A 27 -5.29 -13.13 7.58
CA PRO A 27 -5.94 -12.53 6.42
C PRO A 27 -5.86 -13.37 5.15
N GLU A 28 -6.85 -13.20 4.27
CA GLU A 28 -6.97 -13.91 2.99
C GLU A 28 -6.08 -13.31 1.89
N TYR A 29 -4.76 -13.41 2.05
CA TYR A 29 -3.81 -12.88 1.06
C TYR A 29 -3.73 -13.65 -0.26
N LYS A 30 -4.24 -14.90 -0.29
CA LYS A 30 -4.05 -15.81 -1.43
C LYS A 30 -5.22 -15.78 -2.42
N VAL A 31 -6.34 -15.18 -2.04
CA VAL A 31 -7.57 -15.20 -2.83
C VAL A 31 -8.24 -13.83 -2.73
N THR A 32 -8.40 -13.19 -3.89
CA THR A 32 -9.17 -11.95 -4.01
C THR A 32 -9.75 -11.88 -5.42
N ALA A 33 -11.03 -11.54 -5.53
CA ALA A 33 -11.66 -11.32 -6.83
C ALA A 33 -11.18 -9.99 -7.42
N VAL A 34 -10.58 -10.03 -8.62
CA VAL A 34 -10.01 -8.85 -9.29
C VAL A 34 -10.39 -8.79 -10.76
N GLN A 35 -10.38 -7.57 -11.30
CA GLN A 35 -10.46 -7.32 -12.73
C GLN A 35 -9.12 -6.76 -13.22
N VAL A 36 -8.63 -7.27 -14.34
CA VAL A 36 -7.37 -6.83 -14.96
C VAL A 36 -7.68 -6.18 -16.31
N GLY A 37 -7.16 -4.98 -16.54
CA GLY A 37 -7.27 -4.25 -17.79
C GLY A 37 -6.03 -3.39 -18.04
N ALA A 38 -5.77 -3.07 -19.31
CA ALA A 38 -4.65 -2.20 -19.67
C ALA A 38 -4.92 -0.75 -19.21
N SER A 39 -3.90 -0.10 -18.66
CA SER A 39 -3.90 1.30 -18.22
C SER A 39 -2.52 1.91 -18.47
N ASN A 40 -2.42 3.24 -18.48
CA ASN A 40 -1.22 4.00 -18.84
C ASN A 40 -0.68 4.91 -17.72
N GLY A 41 -1.32 4.97 -16.55
CA GLY A 41 -0.89 5.81 -15.44
C GLY A 41 -0.97 5.10 -14.08
N PRO A 42 -0.23 5.60 -13.07
CA PRO A 42 -0.35 5.10 -11.69
C PRO A 42 -1.71 5.46 -11.10
N SER A 43 -2.18 4.64 -10.16
CA SER A 43 -3.47 4.87 -9.49
C SER A 43 -3.44 6.14 -8.65
N GLU A 44 -4.63 6.69 -8.37
CA GLU A 44 -4.79 7.81 -7.43
C GLU A 44 -4.22 7.46 -6.06
N TRP A 45 -4.55 6.28 -5.52
CA TRP A 45 -4.00 5.78 -4.26
C TRP A 45 -2.46 5.81 -4.22
N GLN A 46 -1.80 5.36 -5.29
CA GLN A 46 -0.33 5.37 -5.35
C GLN A 46 0.22 6.80 -5.28
N ARG A 47 -0.44 7.77 -5.93
CA ARG A 47 -0.02 9.18 -5.90
C ARG A 47 -0.17 9.76 -4.50
N ASP A 48 -1.34 9.58 -3.91
CA ASP A 48 -1.67 10.11 -2.59
C ASP A 48 -0.76 9.51 -1.51
N TYR A 49 -0.52 8.20 -1.57
CA TYR A 49 0.38 7.55 -0.63
C TYR A 49 1.83 8.04 -0.78
N ASN A 50 2.30 8.25 -2.02
CA ASN A 50 3.64 8.77 -2.26
C ASN A 50 3.79 10.20 -1.72
N GLU A 51 2.82 11.08 -1.99
CA GLU A 51 2.81 12.44 -1.44
C GLU A 51 2.77 12.42 0.09
N GLN A 52 1.92 11.58 0.69
CA GLN A 52 1.85 11.41 2.13
C GLN A 52 3.19 10.92 2.69
N ALA A 53 3.80 9.93 2.08
CA ALA A 53 5.07 9.35 2.52
C ALA A 53 6.22 10.38 2.43
N GLU A 54 6.28 11.15 1.35
CA GLU A 54 7.26 12.23 1.19
C GLU A 54 7.08 13.32 2.25
N ASN A 55 5.84 13.77 2.49
CA ASN A 55 5.55 14.80 3.48
C ASN A 55 5.83 14.31 4.91
N SER A 56 5.52 13.04 5.20
CA SER A 56 5.62 12.48 6.56
C SER A 56 7.04 12.07 6.95
N ARG A 57 7.93 11.82 5.97
CA ARG A 57 9.33 11.44 6.23
C ARG A 57 10.27 12.63 6.39
N ARG A 58 9.77 13.87 6.27
CA ARG A 58 10.56 15.09 6.47
C ARG A 58 10.84 15.31 7.95
N ILE A 59 12.11 15.52 8.28
CA ILE A 59 12.55 15.90 9.63
C ILE A 59 12.92 17.38 9.60
N ALA A 60 12.33 18.18 10.50
CA ALA A 60 12.75 19.56 10.67
C ALA A 60 14.16 19.61 11.31
N PRO A 61 15.04 20.54 10.90
CA PRO A 61 16.32 20.72 11.57
C PRO A 61 16.09 21.05 13.06
N LEU A 62 16.84 20.38 13.94
CA LEU A 62 16.82 20.70 15.37
C LEU A 62 17.31 22.13 15.56
N GLN A 63 16.44 23.03 16.02
CA GLN A 63 16.90 24.28 16.62
C GLN A 63 17.54 23.91 17.97
N ALA A 64 18.82 24.21 18.12
CA ALA A 64 19.49 24.12 19.41
C ALA A 64 18.73 25.05 20.37
N ALA A 65 18.23 24.50 21.47
CA ALA A 65 17.72 25.29 22.57
C ALA A 65 18.90 26.03 23.21
N GLU A 66 18.83 27.37 23.25
CA GLU A 66 19.71 28.20 24.10
C GLU A 66 19.37 28.00 25.59
#